data_AF-A0A7V2TVI9-F1
#
_entry.id   AF-A0A7V2TVI9-F1
#
_cell.length_a   1.000
_cell.length_b   1.000
_cell.length_c   1.000
_cell.angle_alpha   90.00
_cell.angle_beta   90.00
_cell.angle_gamma   90.00
#
_symmetry.space_group_name_H-M   'P 1'
#
loop_
_entity.id
_entity.type
_entity.pdbx_description
1 polymer ?
#
loop_
_entity_poly.entity_id
_entity_poly.type
_entity_poly.pdbx_seq_one_letter_code
_entity_poly.pdbx_strand_id
1 'polypeptide(L)' 'MKILDRLFNSQKQAGKKEDLGRNDLCWCGSGKKYKRCHLDSDAHKQRMKNGLGGRPK' A
#
# COMPACT_ATOMS: atom_id res chain seq x y z
N MET A 1 -19.93 11.12 -35.23
CA MET A 1 -18.59 10.87 -35.79
C MET A 1 -17.60 10.76 -34.65
N LYS A 2 -17.11 9.54 -34.37
CA LYS A 2 -16.25 9.16 -33.25
C LYS A 2 -14.77 9.30 -33.61
N ILE A 3 -14.30 10.52 -33.86
CA ILE A 3 -12.90 10.77 -34.27
C ILE A 3 -12.09 11.53 -33.20
N LEU A 4 -12.73 12.08 -32.16
CA LEU A 4 -12.06 12.94 -31.18
C LEU A 4 -12.29 12.58 -29.71
N ASP A 5 -12.76 11.37 -29.39
CA ASP A 5 -12.94 10.91 -27.99
C ASP A 5 -11.81 9.96 -27.53
N ARG A 6 -10.62 10.09 -28.14
CA ARG A 6 -9.53 9.10 -28.00
C ARG A 6 -8.19 9.70 -27.53
N LEU A 7 -8.19 10.97 -27.11
CA LEU A 7 -6.99 11.67 -26.64
C LEU A 7 -6.93 11.91 -25.13
N PHE A 8 -7.99 11.62 -24.36
CA PHE A 8 -8.06 11.95 -22.92
C PHE A 8 -8.21 10.75 -21.97
N ASN A 9 -7.88 9.54 -22.42
CA ASN A 9 -7.93 8.34 -21.57
C ASN A 9 -6.57 7.67 -21.38
N SER A 10 -5.50 8.46 -21.22
CA SER A 10 -4.12 7.93 -21.20
C SER A 10 -3.36 8.10 -19.87
N GLN A 11 -3.97 8.60 -18.78
CA GLN A 11 -3.20 8.87 -17.55
C GLN A 11 -3.97 8.63 -16.24
N LYS A 12 -4.64 7.49 -16.08
CA LYS A 12 -5.18 7.14 -14.75
C LYS A 12 -5.07 5.66 -14.42
N GLN A 13 -3.83 5.17 -14.40
CA GLN A 13 -3.47 3.98 -13.64
C GLN A 13 -2.49 4.42 -12.55
N ALA A 14 -3.02 5.20 -11.58
CA ALA A 14 -2.32 5.44 -10.33
C ALA A 14 -2.14 4.08 -9.65
N GLY A 15 -0.88 3.66 -9.51
CA GLY A 15 -0.48 2.37 -8.99
C GLY A 15 -1.28 1.98 -7.76
N LYS A 16 -1.88 0.81 -7.85
CA LYS A 16 -2.41 0.04 -6.73
C LYS A 16 -1.43 0.10 -5.55
N LYS A 17 -1.91 0.54 -4.39
CA LYS A 17 -1.18 0.63 -3.10
C LYS A 17 -0.83 -0.75 -2.50
N GLU A 18 -0.48 -1.73 -3.33
CA GLU A 18 -0.57 -3.12 -2.90
C GLU A 18 0.76 -3.65 -2.33
N ASP A 19 1.93 -3.11 -2.69
CA ASP A 19 3.19 -3.58 -2.10
C ASP A 19 4.22 -2.44 -1.94
N LEU A 20 4.12 -1.69 -0.84
CA LEU A 20 5.28 -0.93 -0.35
C LEU A 20 6.35 -1.94 0.05
N GLY A 21 7.44 -1.98 -0.71
CA GLY A 21 8.55 -2.88 -0.44
C GLY A 21 9.14 -2.64 0.95
N ARG A 22 9.61 -3.71 1.58
CA ARG A 22 10.14 -3.67 2.95
C ARG A 22 11.24 -2.61 3.14
N ASN A 23 12.05 -2.35 2.10
CA ASN A 23 13.15 -1.39 2.15
C ASN A 23 12.79 0.03 1.71
N ASP A 24 11.60 0.25 1.14
CA ASP A 24 11.15 1.56 0.67
C ASP A 24 10.95 2.56 1.80
N LEU A 25 10.87 3.84 1.44
CA LEU A 25 10.51 4.88 2.40
C LEU A 25 9.10 4.65 2.94
N CYS A 26 8.94 4.82 4.24
CA CYS A 26 7.65 4.62 4.88
C CYS A 26 6.64 5.68 4.38
N TRP A 27 5.43 5.23 4.08
CA TRP A 27 4.31 6.06 3.64
C TRP A 27 3.92 7.18 4.61
N CYS A 28 4.34 7.11 5.89
CA CYS A 28 4.07 8.14 6.90
C CYS A 28 4.94 9.40 6.78
N GLY A 29 5.88 9.45 5.83
CA GLY A 29 6.73 10.63 5.62
C GLY A 29 7.85 10.80 6.65
N SER A 30 8.13 9.79 7.47
CA SER A 30 9.17 9.86 8.52
C SER A 30 10.62 9.80 8.01
N GLY A 31 10.83 9.61 6.71
CA GLY A 31 12.16 9.39 6.13
C GLY A 31 12.82 8.05 6.51
N LYS A 32 12.14 7.21 7.31
CA LYS A 32 12.63 5.88 7.72
C LYS A 32 12.18 4.82 6.72
N LYS A 33 12.98 3.75 6.57
CA LYS A 33 12.59 2.55 5.80
C LYS A 33 11.31 1.94 6.39
N TYR A 34 10.40 1.47 5.53
CA TYR A 34 9.10 0.90 5.91
C TYR A 34 9.25 -0.21 6.96
N LYS A 35 10.24 -1.10 6.79
CA LYS A 35 10.57 -2.15 7.78
C LYS A 35 10.93 -1.69 9.18
N ARG A 36 11.39 -0.45 9.34
CA ARG A 36 11.78 0.15 10.62
C ARG A 36 10.74 1.16 11.13
N CYS A 37 9.61 1.27 10.45
CA CYS A 37 8.57 2.23 10.76
C CYS A 37 7.24 1.51 10.91
N HIS A 38 6.42 1.42 9.86
CA HIS A 38 5.06 0.89 9.99
C HIS A 38 4.92 -0.60 9.64
N LEU A 39 5.96 -1.30 9.17
CA LEU A 39 5.83 -2.72 8.76
C LEU A 39 5.23 -3.62 9.85
N ASP A 40 5.71 -3.49 11.10
CA ASP A 40 5.20 -4.30 12.22
C ASP A 40 3.76 -3.92 12.58
N SER A 41 3.47 -2.62 12.68
CA SER A 41 2.12 -2.12 12.98
C SER A 41 1.12 -2.51 11.90
N ASP A 42 1.51 -2.48 10.62
CA ASP A 42 0.66 -2.89 9.50
C ASP A 42 0.43 -4.40 9.53
N ALA A 43 1.48 -5.20 9.77
CA ALA A 43 1.37 -6.65 9.95
C ALA A 43 0.46 -7.02 11.13
N HIS A 44 0.58 -6.33 12.27
CA HIS A 44 -0.30 -6.49 13.42
C HIS A 44 -1.75 -6.14 13.07
N LYS A 45 -1.97 -5.01 12.39
CA LYS A 45 -3.30 -4.57 11.96
C LYS A 45 -3.94 -5.52 10.95
N GLN A 46 -3.15 -6.09 10.03
CA GLN A 46 -3.61 -7.10 9.08
C GLN A 46 -4.00 -8.40 9.77
N ARG A 47 -3.21 -8.86 10.75
CA ARG A 47 -3.57 -10.04 11.57
C ARG A 47 -4.90 -9.84 12.31
N MET A 48 -5.11 -8.66 12.88
CA MET A 48 -6.38 -8.31 13.56
C MET A 48 -7.55 -8.22 12.58
N LYS A 49 -7.35 -7.60 11.41
CA LYS A 49 -8.38 -7.52 10.36
C LYS A 49 -8.81 -8.89 9.86
N ASN A 50 -7.87 -9.82 9.73
CA ASN A 50 -8.14 -11.15 9.18
C ASN A 50 -8.73 -12.12 10.22
N GLY A 51 -9.02 -11.68 11.45
CA GLY A 51 -9.63 -12.54 12.48
C GLY A 51 -8.73 -13.66 13.00
N LEU A 52 -7.46 -13.70 12.60
CA LEU A 52 -6.46 -14.71 13.01
C LEU A 52 -5.88 -14.42 14.41
N GLY A 53 -6.65 -13.73 15.26
CA GLY A 53 -6.23 -13.17 16.56
C GLY A 53 -6.07 -14.18 17.69
N GLY A 54 -5.60 -15.40 17.40
CA GLY A 54 -5.17 -16.34 18.44
C GLY A 54 -3.75 -16.02 18.88
N ARG A 55 -3.59 -15.40 20.05
CA ARG A 55 -2.28 -15.20 20.69
C ARG A 55 -1.95 -16.47 21.50
N PRO A 56 -1.01 -17.35 21.07
CA PRO A 56 -0.54 -18.39 21.96
C PRO A 56 0.21 -17.74 23.13
N LYS A 57 -0.01 -18.31 24.32
CA LYS A 57 0.61 -17.92 25.60
C LYS A 57 2.12 -18.14 25.58
#